data_AF-A0AA96GK02-F1
#
_entry.id   AF-A0AA96GK02-F1
#
_cell.length_a   1.000
_cell.length_b   1.000
_cell.length_c   1.000
_cell.angle_alpha   90.00
_cell.angle_beta   90.00
_cell.angle_gamma   90.00
#
_symmetry.space_group_name_H-M   'P 1'
#
loop_
_entity.id
_entity.type
_entity.pdbx_description
1 polymer ?
#
loop_
_entity_poly.entity_id
_entity_poly.type
_entity_poly.pdbx_seq_one_letter_code
_entity_poly.pdbx_strand_id
1 'polypeptide(L)'
;MSNFLDQSFQAMDQDRVVKGNCDLCRSTEACVVAEPSDLNCRIVICIHCQLMYAFPQIEQEDLDRFYERSFANDPGSRSRPGEGIEDEDDIQKQDAVAEWGLDIINRFIQVKDKRILDLRCQTGALSARLRAGGAKVFCVEPFEKNRLHASKRRGLSEIFPLPFSRFSQLPIPFQGPFDAVNVLTHHVLAHVLSPRILLEKIFRILTPGGYLFLDEKDVLKPARYKTGSVFQSGPVHQYHLTAQTTAQYLKAAGFVLIECTIDKGRTSDFHHIRAVAQKPDPQNLSGVPPQTIRYDSSLEGIRRRLWWLKQTWTLRQISFLGKRKTHKLLRRIRRRIAST
;
A
#
# COMPACT_ATOMS: atom_id res chain seq x y z
N MET A 1 19.80 18.45 -24.72
CA MET A 1 20.54 18.15 -23.48
C MET A 1 20.53 19.42 -22.64
N SER A 2 19.51 19.62 -21.81
CA SER A 2 19.46 20.72 -20.82
C SER A 2 18.28 20.67 -19.82
N ASN A 3 17.35 19.70 -19.87
CA ASN A 3 16.17 19.71 -18.96
C ASN A 3 16.08 18.49 -18.00
N PHE A 4 17.21 17.90 -17.58
CA PHE A 4 17.22 16.84 -16.56
C PHE A 4 17.76 17.29 -15.20
N LEU A 5 18.18 18.55 -15.09
CA LEU A 5 18.77 19.12 -13.87
C LEU A 5 18.04 20.39 -13.40
N ASP A 6 16.90 20.73 -13.99
CA ASP A 6 16.18 21.97 -13.69
C ASP A 6 14.71 21.70 -13.37
N GLN A 7 14.49 21.06 -12.23
CA GLN A 7 13.46 21.52 -11.30
C GLN A 7 14.17 21.59 -9.96
N SER A 8 14.45 22.82 -9.56
CA SER A 8 14.94 23.24 -8.25
C SER A 8 14.24 22.48 -7.12
N PHE A 9 14.82 21.36 -6.68
CA PHE A 9 14.42 20.68 -5.45
C PHE A 9 14.93 21.54 -4.29
N GLN A 10 14.10 22.51 -3.89
CA GLN A 10 14.34 23.29 -2.68
C GLN A 10 14.62 22.34 -1.52
N ALA A 11 15.56 22.74 -0.65
CA ALA A 11 15.71 22.11 0.65
C ALA A 11 14.32 21.99 1.29
N MET A 12 14.07 20.91 2.04
CA MET A 12 12.83 20.81 2.81
C MET A 12 12.65 22.13 3.58
N ASP A 13 11.61 22.89 3.28
CA ASP A 13 11.27 24.09 4.03
C ASP A 13 10.57 23.64 5.30
N GLN A 14 11.40 23.27 6.28
CA GLN A 14 11.03 22.52 7.49
C GLN A 14 10.21 23.35 8.47
N ASP A 15 10.18 24.66 8.28
CA ASP A 15 9.45 25.63 9.10
C ASP A 15 8.11 26.03 8.48
N ARG A 16 7.83 25.55 7.25
CA ARG A 16 6.56 25.84 6.58
C ARG A 16 5.47 24.91 7.07
N VAL A 17 4.82 25.31 8.16
CA VAL A 17 3.60 24.69 8.65
C VAL A 17 2.46 24.99 7.68
N VAL A 18 1.79 23.96 7.19
CA VAL A 18 0.55 24.07 6.43
C VAL A 18 -0.63 23.66 7.30
N LYS A 19 -1.79 24.29 7.07
CA LYS A 19 -3.06 23.91 7.69
C LYS A 19 -3.67 22.74 6.91
N GLY A 20 -3.34 21.53 7.30
CA GLY A 20 -3.90 20.29 6.76
C GLY A 20 -5.12 19.79 7.53
N ASN A 21 -5.58 18.58 7.19
CA ASN A 21 -6.54 17.83 8.00
C ASN A 21 -6.02 16.39 8.13
N CYS A 22 -5.28 16.11 9.19
CA CYS A 22 -4.67 14.80 9.37
C CYS A 22 -5.77 13.73 9.60
N ASP A 23 -5.86 12.75 8.70
CA ASP A 23 -6.85 11.69 8.79
C ASP A 23 -6.71 10.81 10.05
N LEU A 24 -5.47 10.63 10.55
CA LEU A 24 -5.19 9.84 11.74
C LEU A 24 -5.60 10.55 13.03
N CYS A 25 -4.98 11.71 13.33
CA CYS A 25 -5.12 12.38 14.63
C CYS A 25 -5.93 13.68 14.60
N ARG A 26 -6.48 14.06 13.44
CA ARG A 26 -7.29 15.29 13.22
C ARG A 26 -6.56 16.61 13.46
N SER A 27 -5.25 16.60 13.70
CA SER A 27 -4.47 17.83 13.77
C SER A 27 -4.46 18.53 12.42
N THR A 28 -4.43 19.86 12.47
CA THR A 28 -4.27 20.71 11.30
C THR A 28 -2.82 21.09 11.02
N GLU A 29 -1.87 20.71 11.90
CA GLU A 29 -0.48 21.12 11.80
C GLU A 29 0.37 20.05 11.11
N ALA A 30 0.90 20.40 9.94
CA ALA A 30 1.80 19.56 9.18
C ALA A 30 2.94 20.36 8.56
N CYS A 31 4.09 19.74 8.36
CA CYS A 31 5.24 20.32 7.66
C CYS A 31 5.38 19.71 6.26
N VAL A 32 5.86 20.48 5.28
CA VAL A 32 6.15 19.94 3.95
C VAL A 32 7.38 19.02 3.99
N VAL A 33 7.28 17.83 3.39
CA VAL A 33 8.40 16.88 3.25
C VAL A 33 8.79 16.61 1.79
N ALA A 34 7.87 16.85 0.86
CA ALA A 34 8.17 16.87 -0.57
C ALA A 34 7.28 17.88 -1.30
N GLU A 35 7.87 18.69 -2.16
CA GLU A 35 7.13 19.57 -3.07
C GLU A 35 6.51 18.75 -4.22
N PRO A 36 5.47 19.27 -4.89
CA PRO A 36 4.82 18.57 -5.98
C PRO A 36 5.79 18.36 -7.15
N SER A 37 5.51 17.32 -7.93
CA SER A 37 6.25 16.95 -9.14
C SER A 37 5.24 16.49 -10.20
N ASP A 38 5.69 16.28 -11.44
CA ASP A 38 4.85 15.75 -12.52
C ASP A 38 4.17 14.40 -12.17
N LEU A 39 4.71 13.68 -11.17
CA LEU A 39 4.23 12.38 -10.76
C LEU A 39 3.45 12.37 -9.44
N ASN A 40 3.57 13.40 -8.60
CA ASN A 40 2.99 13.38 -7.25
C ASN A 40 2.58 14.77 -6.78
N CYS A 41 1.50 14.82 -6.01
CA CYS A 41 1.14 15.98 -5.21
C CYS A 41 2.21 16.28 -4.14
N ARG A 42 2.15 17.48 -3.57
CA ARG A 42 2.95 17.83 -2.39
C ARG A 42 2.65 16.82 -1.27
N ILE A 43 3.71 16.38 -0.59
CA ILE A 43 3.60 15.51 0.58
C ILE A 43 3.94 16.29 1.84
N VAL A 44 3.09 16.14 2.85
CA VAL A 44 3.25 16.76 4.16
C VAL A 44 3.32 15.68 5.24
N ILE A 45 3.91 16.01 6.39
CA ILE A 45 3.96 15.17 7.58
C ILE A 45 3.27 15.87 8.74
N CYS A 46 2.30 15.19 9.38
CA CYS A 46 1.68 15.72 10.60
C CYS A 46 2.71 15.81 11.73
N ILE A 47 2.80 16.95 12.42
CA ILE A 47 3.80 17.12 13.48
C ILE A 47 3.46 16.34 14.76
N HIS A 48 2.18 15.97 14.92
CA HIS A 48 1.67 15.28 16.11
C HIS A 48 1.75 13.76 16.02
N CYS A 49 1.28 13.18 14.91
CA CYS A 49 1.24 11.73 14.72
C CYS A 49 2.18 11.20 13.62
N GLN A 50 2.92 12.09 12.95
CA GLN A 50 3.91 11.74 11.92
C GLN A 50 3.37 11.01 10.69
N LEU A 51 2.05 11.00 10.48
CA LEU A 51 1.44 10.56 9.23
C LEU A 51 1.92 11.43 8.07
N MET A 52 2.43 10.79 7.03
CA MET A 52 2.75 11.43 5.76
C MET A 52 1.61 11.24 4.76
N TYR A 53 1.17 12.31 4.11
CA TYR A 53 0.02 12.29 3.21
C TYR A 53 0.09 13.37 2.13
N ALA A 54 -0.63 13.16 1.04
CA ALA A 54 -0.76 14.13 -0.05
C ALA A 54 -1.58 15.35 0.41
N PHE A 55 -1.13 16.56 0.04
CA PHE A 55 -1.82 17.80 0.37
C PHE A 55 -1.78 18.83 -0.78
N PRO A 56 -2.94 19.30 -1.29
CA PRO A 56 -4.29 18.83 -0.96
C PRO A 56 -4.48 17.35 -1.36
N GLN A 57 -5.45 16.69 -0.73
CA GLN A 57 -5.85 15.34 -1.13
C GLN A 57 -6.59 15.41 -2.46
N ILE A 58 -6.53 14.31 -3.22
CA ILE A 58 -7.33 14.18 -4.45
C ILE A 58 -8.80 14.02 -4.07
N GLU A 59 -9.68 14.63 -4.86
CA GLU A 59 -11.12 14.45 -4.70
C GLU A 59 -11.56 13.06 -5.18
N GLN A 60 -12.70 12.59 -4.67
CA GLN A 60 -13.25 11.26 -4.96
C GLN A 60 -13.39 11.02 -6.48
N GLU A 61 -13.95 11.99 -7.20
CA GLU A 61 -14.26 11.88 -8.63
C GLU A 61 -12.98 11.83 -9.48
N ASP A 62 -11.93 12.54 -9.06
CA ASP A 62 -10.64 12.54 -9.75
C ASP A 62 -9.86 11.25 -9.46
N LEU A 63 -9.97 10.69 -8.25
CA LEU A 63 -9.43 9.38 -7.91
C LEU A 63 -10.07 8.27 -8.74
N ASP A 64 -11.41 8.27 -8.84
CA ASP A 64 -12.16 7.35 -9.67
C ASP A 64 -11.73 7.45 -11.14
N ARG A 65 -11.65 8.68 -11.67
CA ARG A 65 -11.23 8.93 -13.05
C ARG A 65 -9.83 8.40 -13.33
N PHE A 66 -8.88 8.61 -12.42
CA PHE A 66 -7.53 8.09 -12.59
C PHE A 66 -7.51 6.56 -12.64
N TYR A 67 -8.22 5.89 -11.72
CA TYR A 67 -8.26 4.44 -11.67
C TYR A 67 -8.96 3.81 -12.87
N GLU A 68 -9.96 4.50 -13.42
CA GLU A 68 -10.66 4.06 -14.62
C GLU A 68 -9.83 4.22 -15.89
N ARG A 69 -9.08 5.33 -16.02
CA ARG A 69 -8.50 5.76 -17.30
C ARG A 69 -6.97 5.66 -17.41
N SER A 70 -6.26 5.74 -16.28
CA SER A 70 -4.82 6.02 -16.28
C SER A 70 -3.99 5.04 -15.45
N PHE A 71 -4.62 4.30 -14.54
CA PHE A 71 -3.89 3.37 -13.69
C PHE A 71 -3.49 2.11 -14.45
N ALA A 72 -2.18 1.86 -14.55
CA ALA A 72 -1.60 0.76 -15.31
C ALA A 72 -0.89 -0.31 -14.46
N ASN A 73 -0.85 -0.14 -13.13
CA ASN A 73 -0.06 -0.97 -12.21
C ASN A 73 -0.88 -2.11 -11.58
N ASP A 74 -1.80 -2.70 -12.34
CA ASP A 74 -2.57 -3.88 -11.93
C ASP A 74 -2.93 -4.72 -13.16
N PRO A 75 -2.87 -6.06 -13.06
CA PRO A 75 -3.16 -6.94 -14.21
C PRO A 75 -4.54 -6.72 -14.84
N GLY A 76 -5.52 -6.28 -14.05
CA GLY A 76 -6.89 -6.04 -14.49
C GLY A 76 -7.17 -4.62 -14.97
N SER A 77 -6.20 -3.70 -14.95
CA SER A 77 -6.43 -2.29 -15.31
C SER A 77 -6.31 -2.00 -16.82
N ARG A 78 -6.97 -0.92 -17.28
CA ARG A 78 -7.33 -0.63 -18.70
C ARG A 78 -6.30 0.24 -19.46
N SER A 79 -5.00 -0.07 -19.38
CA SER A 79 -3.93 0.84 -19.89
C SER A 79 -3.08 0.37 -21.09
N ARG A 80 -3.44 -0.70 -21.79
CA ARG A 80 -2.80 -1.18 -23.03
C ARG A 80 -3.83 -1.21 -24.19
N PRO A 81 -3.75 -2.07 -25.22
CA PRO A 81 -4.94 -2.42 -26.04
C PRO A 81 -5.33 -3.91 -25.98
N GLY A 82 -6.59 -4.24 -25.67
CA GLY A 82 -7.15 -5.62 -25.47
C GLY A 82 -7.40 -6.04 -24.01
N GLU A 83 -7.35 -5.11 -23.05
CA GLU A 83 -6.55 -5.37 -21.85
C GLU A 83 -7.25 -5.78 -20.57
N GLY A 84 -6.70 -6.83 -20.00
CA GLY A 84 -6.63 -7.04 -18.57
C GLY A 84 -6.58 -8.52 -18.29
N ILE A 85 -5.37 -8.98 -17.93
CA ILE A 85 -4.88 -10.34 -17.66
C ILE A 85 -4.84 -11.31 -18.85
N GLU A 86 -3.76 -11.24 -19.65
CA GLU A 86 -2.92 -12.40 -20.05
C GLU A 86 -1.45 -11.96 -19.98
N ASP A 87 -0.87 -12.12 -18.78
CA ASP A 87 0.56 -12.09 -18.48
C ASP A 87 0.77 -13.20 -17.45
N GLU A 88 1.27 -14.36 -17.89
CA GLU A 88 1.42 -15.54 -17.04
C GLU A 88 2.35 -15.27 -15.86
N ASP A 89 3.36 -14.41 -16.03
CA ASP A 89 4.27 -14.04 -14.95
C ASP A 89 3.55 -13.28 -13.83
N ASP A 90 2.61 -12.39 -14.19
CA ASP A 90 1.84 -11.65 -13.18
C ASP A 90 0.85 -12.55 -12.44
N ILE A 91 0.24 -13.52 -13.14
CA ILE A 91 -0.61 -14.53 -12.49
C ILE A 91 0.22 -15.39 -11.52
N GLN A 92 1.40 -15.87 -11.94
CA GLN A 92 2.28 -16.68 -11.10
C GLN A 92 2.78 -15.91 -9.87
N LYS A 93 3.13 -14.64 -10.01
CA LYS A 93 3.48 -13.78 -8.86
C LYS A 93 2.33 -13.66 -7.88
N GLN A 94 1.10 -13.51 -8.36
CA GLN A 94 -0.08 -13.44 -7.50
C GLN A 94 -0.38 -14.77 -6.81
N ASP A 95 -0.13 -15.91 -7.46
CA ASP A 95 -0.23 -17.22 -6.84
C ASP A 95 0.81 -17.43 -5.71
N ALA A 96 2.05 -16.99 -5.91
CA ALA A 96 3.07 -17.03 -4.86
C ALA A 96 2.70 -16.11 -3.67
N VAL A 97 2.18 -14.91 -3.93
CA VAL A 97 1.65 -14.01 -2.89
C VAL A 97 0.46 -14.65 -2.17
N ALA A 98 -0.38 -15.39 -2.89
CA ALA A 98 -1.52 -16.08 -2.30
C ALA A 98 -1.11 -17.23 -1.37
N GLU A 99 -0.05 -17.96 -1.66
CA GLU A 99 0.48 -18.99 -0.75
C GLU A 99 1.00 -18.36 0.55
N TRP A 100 1.85 -17.33 0.42
CA TRP A 100 2.31 -16.56 1.57
C TRP A 100 1.17 -15.99 2.42
N GLY A 101 0.14 -15.43 1.77
CA GLY A 101 -1.02 -14.87 2.46
C GLY A 101 -1.84 -15.93 3.19
N LEU A 102 -2.01 -17.11 2.58
CA LEU A 102 -2.71 -18.24 3.19
C LEU A 102 -1.96 -18.75 4.43
N ASP A 103 -0.64 -18.90 4.34
CA ASP A 103 0.20 -19.31 5.47
C ASP A 103 0.08 -18.34 6.64
N ILE A 104 0.02 -17.04 6.37
CA ILE A 104 -0.20 -16.04 7.42
C ILE A 104 -1.56 -16.21 8.06
N ILE A 105 -2.63 -16.32 7.27
CA ILE A 105 -4.01 -16.43 7.79
C ILE A 105 -4.16 -17.69 8.66
N ASN A 106 -3.63 -18.82 8.20
CA ASN A 106 -3.72 -20.11 8.90
C ASN A 106 -2.96 -20.15 10.23
N ARG A 107 -2.03 -19.23 10.49
CA ARG A 107 -1.37 -19.09 11.81
C ARG A 107 -2.33 -18.59 12.90
N PHE A 108 -3.43 -17.93 12.53
CA PHE A 108 -4.33 -17.27 13.48
C PHE A 108 -5.75 -17.82 13.45
N ILE A 109 -6.24 -18.28 12.30
CA ILE A 109 -7.59 -18.83 12.17
C ILE A 109 -7.60 -20.12 11.36
N GLN A 110 -8.44 -21.07 11.79
CA GLN A 110 -8.85 -22.21 10.95
C GLN A 110 -9.92 -21.71 10.00
N VAL A 111 -9.66 -21.72 8.69
CA VAL A 111 -10.51 -21.05 7.69
C VAL A 111 -11.80 -21.80 7.34
N LYS A 112 -11.89 -23.09 7.68
CA LYS A 112 -13.08 -23.91 7.40
C LYS A 112 -14.32 -23.32 8.06
N ASP A 113 -15.40 -23.20 7.30
CA ASP A 113 -16.70 -22.65 7.71
C ASP A 113 -16.64 -21.16 8.14
N LYS A 114 -15.51 -20.47 7.91
CA LYS A 114 -15.35 -19.05 8.23
C LYS A 114 -15.83 -18.14 7.13
N ARG A 115 -16.40 -16.99 7.50
CA ARG A 115 -16.75 -15.92 6.57
C ARG A 115 -15.59 -14.95 6.46
N ILE A 116 -14.98 -14.85 5.28
CA ILE A 116 -13.82 -14.00 5.05
C ILE A 116 -14.14 -12.97 3.97
N LEU A 117 -13.91 -11.69 4.26
CA LEU A 117 -13.91 -10.63 3.26
C LEU A 117 -12.49 -10.45 2.71
N ASP A 118 -12.30 -10.58 1.42
CA ASP A 118 -11.05 -10.29 0.72
C ASP A 118 -11.18 -8.93 -0.01
N LEU A 119 -10.63 -7.88 0.62
CA LEU A 119 -10.68 -6.52 0.09
C LEU A 119 -9.48 -6.32 -0.85
N ARG A 120 -9.75 -6.10 -2.14
CA ARG A 120 -8.79 -6.14 -3.26
C ARG A 120 -8.30 -7.54 -3.60
N CYS A 121 -9.25 -8.42 -3.92
CA CYS A 121 -8.94 -9.80 -4.28
C CYS A 121 -8.06 -9.95 -5.55
N GLN A 122 -7.95 -8.91 -6.41
CA GLN A 122 -7.25 -8.98 -7.71
C GLN A 122 -7.75 -10.19 -8.53
N THR A 123 -6.86 -11.06 -9.02
CA THR A 123 -7.22 -12.30 -9.73
C THR A 123 -7.97 -13.34 -8.90
N GLY A 124 -8.12 -13.11 -7.59
CA GLY A 124 -8.76 -14.05 -6.67
C GLY A 124 -7.86 -15.23 -6.29
N ALA A 125 -6.55 -15.14 -6.50
CA ALA A 125 -5.62 -16.23 -6.22
C ALA A 125 -5.64 -16.70 -4.76
N LEU A 126 -5.67 -15.75 -3.81
CA LEU A 126 -5.79 -16.04 -2.38
C LEU A 126 -7.21 -16.45 -2.00
N SER A 127 -8.22 -15.75 -2.52
CA SER A 127 -9.64 -16.05 -2.27
C SER A 127 -10.01 -17.49 -2.70
N ALA A 128 -9.46 -17.96 -3.82
CA ALA A 128 -9.65 -19.32 -4.31
C ALA A 128 -9.07 -20.37 -3.35
N ARG A 129 -7.89 -20.10 -2.78
CA ARG A 129 -7.25 -20.97 -1.79
C ARG A 129 -7.99 -20.98 -0.45
N LEU A 130 -8.43 -19.82 0.03
CA LEU A 130 -9.28 -19.71 1.22
C LEU A 130 -10.58 -20.51 1.05
N ARG A 131 -11.23 -20.40 -0.13
CA ARG A 131 -12.42 -21.20 -0.46
C ARG A 131 -12.11 -22.70 -0.51
N ALA A 132 -10.98 -23.10 -1.09
CA ALA A 132 -10.54 -24.49 -1.11
C ALA A 132 -10.30 -25.05 0.32
N GLY A 133 -9.91 -24.20 1.26
CA GLY A 133 -9.84 -24.51 2.69
C GLY A 133 -11.19 -24.57 3.41
N GLY A 134 -12.31 -24.35 2.70
CA GLY A 134 -13.66 -24.41 3.25
C GLY A 134 -14.23 -23.08 3.74
N ALA A 135 -13.57 -21.95 3.48
CA ALA A 135 -14.11 -20.63 3.84
C ALA A 135 -15.23 -20.18 2.88
N LYS A 136 -16.20 -19.43 3.40
CA LYS A 136 -17.11 -18.62 2.59
C LYS A 136 -16.47 -17.25 2.33
N VAL A 137 -15.92 -17.08 1.13
CA VAL A 137 -15.14 -15.89 0.76
C VAL A 137 -15.98 -14.90 -0.03
N PHE A 138 -15.95 -13.63 0.38
CA PHE A 138 -16.57 -12.51 -0.30
C PHE A 138 -15.46 -11.59 -0.78
N CYS A 139 -15.48 -11.17 -2.04
CA CYS A 139 -14.39 -10.43 -2.67
C CYS A 139 -14.83 -9.04 -3.07
N VAL A 140 -13.98 -8.03 -2.88
CA VAL A 140 -14.21 -6.67 -3.38
C VAL A 140 -13.09 -6.29 -4.34
N GLU A 141 -13.45 -5.88 -5.56
CA GLU A 141 -12.48 -5.65 -6.62
C GLU A 141 -12.95 -4.59 -7.64
N PRO A 142 -12.26 -3.44 -7.76
CA PRO A 142 -12.62 -2.37 -8.70
C PRO A 142 -12.49 -2.75 -10.17
N PHE A 143 -11.53 -3.61 -10.55
CA PHE A 143 -11.25 -3.87 -11.96
C PHE A 143 -12.07 -5.03 -12.51
N GLU A 144 -12.82 -4.76 -13.56
CA GLU A 144 -13.72 -5.72 -14.19
C GLU A 144 -12.99 -6.99 -14.67
N LYS A 145 -11.80 -6.83 -15.26
CA LYS A 145 -11.01 -7.94 -15.77
C LYS A 145 -10.51 -8.87 -14.65
N ASN A 146 -10.11 -8.31 -13.52
CA ASN A 146 -9.81 -9.09 -12.31
C ASN A 146 -11.03 -9.88 -11.84
N ARG A 147 -12.21 -9.25 -11.76
CA ARG A 147 -13.45 -9.95 -11.37
C ARG A 147 -13.80 -11.08 -12.34
N LEU A 148 -13.70 -10.83 -13.64
CA LEU A 148 -13.95 -11.83 -14.68
C LEU A 148 -12.96 -12.99 -14.61
N HIS A 149 -11.67 -12.71 -14.37
CA HIS A 149 -10.65 -13.74 -14.19
C HIS A 149 -10.95 -14.58 -12.93
N ALA A 150 -11.17 -13.93 -11.79
CA ALA A 150 -11.51 -14.58 -10.53
C ALA A 150 -12.76 -15.47 -10.66
N SER A 151 -13.79 -14.99 -11.37
CA SER A 151 -15.00 -15.78 -11.62
C SER A 151 -14.76 -16.95 -12.57
N LYS A 152 -14.22 -16.69 -13.78
CA LYS A 152 -14.10 -17.71 -14.83
C LYS A 152 -12.98 -18.72 -14.59
N ARG A 153 -11.83 -18.28 -14.09
CA ARG A 153 -10.63 -19.13 -13.89
C ARG A 153 -10.56 -19.74 -12.50
N ARG A 154 -11.09 -19.04 -11.47
CA ARG A 154 -11.05 -19.51 -10.09
C ARG A 154 -12.42 -19.91 -9.55
N GLY A 155 -13.50 -19.78 -10.32
CA GLY A 155 -14.86 -20.19 -9.92
C GLY A 155 -15.46 -19.37 -8.77
N LEU A 156 -14.94 -18.17 -8.51
CA LEU A 156 -15.42 -17.31 -7.42
C LEU A 156 -16.75 -16.64 -7.81
N SER A 157 -17.77 -16.77 -6.97
CA SER A 157 -19.13 -16.26 -7.25
C SER A 157 -19.46 -14.94 -6.53
N GLU A 158 -18.91 -14.73 -5.33
CA GLU A 158 -19.21 -13.59 -4.47
C GLU A 158 -18.20 -12.44 -4.68
N ILE A 159 -18.23 -11.79 -5.85
CA ILE A 159 -17.28 -10.72 -6.20
C ILE A 159 -18.03 -9.42 -6.48
N PHE A 160 -17.73 -8.38 -5.70
CA PHE A 160 -18.42 -7.10 -5.73
C PHE A 160 -17.56 -6.00 -6.35
N PRO A 161 -18.08 -5.25 -7.35
CA PRO A 161 -17.40 -4.08 -7.90
C PRO A 161 -17.48 -2.92 -6.91
N LEU A 162 -16.32 -2.35 -6.54
CA LEU A 162 -16.27 -1.12 -5.75
C LEU A 162 -14.99 -0.36 -6.10
N PRO A 163 -15.05 0.94 -6.45
CA PRO A 163 -13.87 1.77 -6.64
C PRO A 163 -13.09 1.98 -5.34
N PHE A 164 -11.76 2.15 -5.43
CA PHE A 164 -10.90 2.42 -4.26
C PHE A 164 -11.40 3.59 -3.40
N SER A 165 -11.84 4.67 -4.05
CA SER A 165 -12.38 5.86 -3.39
C SER A 165 -13.58 5.58 -2.49
N ARG A 166 -14.32 4.49 -2.78
CA ARG A 166 -15.54 4.08 -2.10
C ARG A 166 -15.37 2.85 -1.22
N PHE A 167 -14.15 2.41 -0.94
CA PHE A 167 -13.92 1.23 -0.08
C PHE A 167 -14.48 1.37 1.33
N SER A 168 -14.59 2.58 1.87
CA SER A 168 -15.30 2.84 3.13
C SER A 168 -16.81 2.60 3.04
N GLN A 169 -17.37 2.57 1.84
CA GLN A 169 -18.79 2.44 1.53
C GLN A 169 -19.19 1.00 1.16
N LEU A 170 -18.46 -0.02 1.67
CA LEU A 170 -18.75 -1.44 1.43
C LEU A 170 -20.28 -1.70 1.40
N PRO A 171 -20.84 -2.22 0.27
CA PRO A 171 -22.28 -2.25 0.04
C PRO A 171 -23.06 -3.01 1.11
N ILE A 172 -24.36 -2.70 1.24
CA ILE A 172 -25.21 -3.12 2.35
C ILE A 172 -25.51 -4.66 2.45
N PRO A 173 -25.36 -5.55 1.45
CA PRO A 173 -25.69 -6.96 1.69
C PRO A 173 -24.67 -7.71 2.59
N PHE A 174 -23.65 -7.04 3.14
CA PHE A 174 -22.77 -7.61 4.18
C PHE A 174 -23.44 -7.68 5.58
N GLN A 175 -24.67 -8.20 5.65
CA GLN A 175 -25.52 -8.24 6.87
C GLN A 175 -25.07 -9.22 7.96
N GLY A 176 -23.84 -9.73 7.93
CA GLY A 176 -23.36 -10.52 9.05
C GLY A 176 -21.89 -10.29 9.28
N PRO A 177 -21.46 -10.42 10.54
CA PRO A 177 -20.09 -10.16 10.87
C PRO A 177 -19.18 -11.20 10.20
N PHE A 178 -18.02 -10.75 9.73
CA PHE A 178 -16.95 -11.58 9.17
C PHE A 178 -16.05 -12.09 10.29
N ASP A 179 -15.60 -13.33 10.19
CA ASP A 179 -14.57 -13.87 11.06
C ASP A 179 -13.19 -13.26 10.74
N ALA A 180 -12.97 -12.88 9.48
CA ALA A 180 -11.77 -12.17 9.07
C ALA A 180 -11.98 -11.24 7.87
N VAL A 181 -11.15 -10.19 7.82
CA VAL A 181 -10.94 -9.35 6.64
C VAL A 181 -9.48 -9.46 6.21
N ASN A 182 -9.27 -9.84 4.95
CA ASN A 182 -7.97 -9.91 4.30
C ASN A 182 -7.72 -8.67 3.45
N VAL A 183 -6.54 -8.08 3.64
CA VAL A 183 -5.99 -6.95 2.88
C VAL A 183 -4.49 -7.21 2.62
N LEU A 184 -4.07 -8.46 2.45
CA LEU A 184 -2.67 -8.85 2.27
C LEU A 184 -2.19 -8.77 0.81
N THR A 185 -3.11 -8.88 -0.14
CA THR A 185 -2.79 -8.99 -1.59
C THR A 185 -2.33 -7.66 -2.18
N HIS A 186 -2.78 -6.55 -1.63
CA HIS A 186 -2.44 -5.21 -2.07
C HIS A 186 -2.34 -4.24 -0.88
N HIS A 187 -1.45 -3.28 -1.01
CA HIS A 187 -1.31 -2.16 -0.08
C HIS A 187 -2.48 -1.20 -0.30
N VAL A 188 -3.57 -1.32 0.45
CA VAL A 188 -4.83 -0.60 0.19
C VAL A 188 -4.86 0.77 0.83
N LEU A 189 -4.28 0.90 2.04
CA LEU A 189 -4.46 2.10 2.84
C LEU A 189 -3.82 3.33 2.19
N ALA A 190 -2.77 3.14 1.40
CA ALA A 190 -2.13 4.23 0.66
C ALA A 190 -3.03 4.86 -0.43
N HIS A 191 -4.10 4.18 -0.88
CA HIS A 191 -4.88 4.55 -2.07
C HIS A 191 -6.32 4.96 -1.79
N VAL A 192 -6.79 4.81 -0.55
CA VAL A 192 -8.16 5.20 -0.18
C VAL A 192 -8.20 6.67 0.24
N LEU A 193 -9.39 7.28 0.21
CA LEU A 193 -9.57 8.67 0.65
C LEU A 193 -9.37 8.85 2.15
N SER A 194 -9.70 7.84 2.96
CA SER A 194 -9.52 7.85 4.42
C SER A 194 -9.27 6.43 4.95
N PRO A 195 -8.02 6.10 5.30
CA PRO A 195 -7.67 4.86 6.01
C PRO A 195 -8.45 4.73 7.31
N ARG A 196 -8.65 5.82 8.05
CA ARG A 196 -9.42 5.81 9.29
C ARG A 196 -10.84 5.30 9.08
N ILE A 197 -11.59 5.89 8.15
CA ILE A 197 -12.99 5.51 7.91
C ILE A 197 -13.08 4.06 7.39
N LEU A 198 -12.16 3.65 6.51
CA LEU A 198 -12.10 2.25 6.05
C LEU A 198 -11.86 1.28 7.23
N LEU A 199 -10.89 1.55 8.08
CA LEU A 199 -10.58 0.68 9.21
C LEU A 199 -11.70 0.65 10.24
N GLU A 200 -12.37 1.78 10.52
CA GLU A 200 -13.57 1.84 11.35
C GLU A 200 -14.71 1.01 10.75
N LYS A 201 -14.89 1.04 9.41
CA LYS A 201 -15.86 0.20 8.71
C LYS A 201 -15.51 -1.29 8.84
N ILE A 202 -14.25 -1.67 8.62
CA ILE A 202 -13.75 -3.05 8.79
C ILE A 202 -13.99 -3.53 10.22
N PHE A 203 -13.68 -2.70 11.22
CA PHE A 203 -13.91 -3.01 12.63
C PHE A 203 -15.40 -3.29 12.90
N ARG A 204 -16.32 -2.50 12.34
CA ARG A 204 -17.76 -2.70 12.51
C ARG A 204 -18.26 -4.01 11.93
N ILE A 205 -17.75 -4.41 10.76
CA ILE A 205 -18.19 -5.63 10.07
C ILE A 205 -17.52 -6.91 10.58
N LEU A 206 -16.51 -6.84 11.45
CA LEU A 206 -15.91 -8.03 12.07
C LEU A 206 -16.75 -8.54 13.25
N THR A 207 -16.73 -9.86 13.47
CA THR A 207 -17.21 -10.46 14.72
C THR A 207 -16.34 -9.99 15.90
N PRO A 208 -16.85 -9.98 17.14
CA PRO A 208 -15.98 -10.03 18.31
C PRO A 208 -14.96 -11.17 18.16
N GLY A 209 -13.68 -10.88 18.41
CA GLY A 209 -12.59 -11.82 18.18
C GLY A 209 -12.16 -11.99 16.70
N GLY A 210 -12.83 -11.34 15.76
CA GLY A 210 -12.50 -11.41 14.33
C GLY A 210 -11.19 -10.70 13.98
N TYR A 211 -10.55 -11.16 12.91
CA TYR A 211 -9.19 -10.73 12.53
C TYR A 211 -9.16 -9.82 11.30
N LEU A 212 -8.27 -8.83 11.32
CA LEU A 212 -7.83 -8.07 10.15
C LEU A 212 -6.38 -8.46 9.84
N PHE A 213 -6.16 -8.92 8.61
CA PHE A 213 -4.84 -9.13 8.05
C PHE A 213 -4.54 -8.02 7.05
N LEU A 214 -3.44 -7.29 7.26
CA LEU A 214 -3.11 -6.10 6.49
C LEU A 214 -1.66 -6.15 6.02
N ASP A 215 -1.47 -5.87 4.73
CA ASP A 215 -0.17 -5.61 4.14
C ASP A 215 -0.12 -4.16 3.66
N GLU A 216 0.98 -3.47 3.93
CA GLU A 216 1.18 -2.09 3.50
C GLU A 216 2.67 -1.79 3.26
N LYS A 217 3.01 -0.73 2.54
CA LYS A 217 4.43 -0.38 2.34
C LYS A 217 4.94 0.50 3.48
N ASP A 218 6.16 0.22 3.97
CA ASP A 218 6.88 1.16 4.84
C ASP A 218 7.72 2.12 4.01
N VAL A 219 7.26 3.36 3.89
CA VAL A 219 7.92 4.41 3.09
C VAL A 219 9.33 4.74 3.59
N LEU A 220 9.66 4.46 4.85
CA LEU A 220 11.00 4.69 5.43
C LEU A 220 11.96 3.50 5.22
N LYS A 221 11.46 2.39 4.66
CA LYS A 221 12.25 1.18 4.35
C LYS A 221 12.17 0.82 2.86
N PRO A 222 12.62 1.71 1.94
CA PRO A 222 12.72 1.35 0.54
C PRO A 222 13.71 0.18 0.34
N ALA A 223 13.46 -0.63 -0.67
CA ALA A 223 14.40 -1.68 -1.05
C ALA A 223 15.72 -1.10 -1.54
N ARG A 224 16.80 -1.88 -1.40
CA ARG A 224 18.15 -1.43 -1.74
C ARG A 224 18.29 -1.03 -3.20
N TYR A 225 17.49 -1.55 -4.11
CA TYR A 225 17.57 -1.24 -5.55
C TYR A 225 16.70 -0.04 -5.98
N LYS A 226 15.86 0.52 -5.10
CA LYS A 226 15.03 1.69 -5.47
C LYS A 226 15.92 2.90 -5.78
N THR A 227 15.67 3.56 -6.91
CA THR A 227 16.49 4.67 -7.43
C THR A 227 15.77 6.03 -7.49
N GLY A 228 14.52 6.10 -7.05
CA GLY A 228 13.69 7.32 -7.02
C GLY A 228 13.26 7.70 -5.61
N SER A 229 12.62 8.87 -5.48
CA SER A 229 12.08 9.33 -4.20
C SER A 229 11.12 8.29 -3.61
N VAL A 230 11.09 8.16 -2.28
CA VAL A 230 10.09 7.32 -1.60
C VAL A 230 8.67 7.82 -1.80
N PHE A 231 8.52 9.11 -2.12
CA PHE A 231 7.24 9.72 -2.43
C PHE A 231 6.91 9.67 -3.93
N GLN A 232 7.80 9.13 -4.77
CA GLN A 232 7.53 8.92 -6.20
C GLN A 232 6.75 7.64 -6.41
N SER A 233 5.48 7.67 -6.01
CA SER A 233 4.57 6.52 -6.06
C SER A 233 3.37 6.74 -6.99
N GLY A 234 3.19 7.95 -7.53
CA GLY A 234 2.11 8.30 -8.44
C GLY A 234 1.01 9.12 -7.76
N PRO A 235 0.13 9.76 -8.54
CA PRO A 235 -0.79 10.80 -8.05
C PRO A 235 -1.92 10.26 -7.13
N VAL A 236 -2.11 8.94 -7.10
CA VAL A 236 -3.17 8.29 -6.30
C VAL A 236 -2.73 7.83 -4.93
N HIS A 237 -1.43 7.85 -4.61
CA HIS A 237 -0.98 7.55 -3.25
C HIS A 237 -1.30 8.75 -2.35
N GLN A 238 -2.41 8.66 -1.61
CA GLN A 238 -2.87 9.68 -0.68
C GLN A 238 -2.13 9.62 0.65
N TYR A 239 -1.61 8.43 1.02
CA TYR A 239 -0.92 8.20 2.29
C TYR A 239 0.39 7.45 2.10
N HIS A 240 1.39 7.82 2.90
CA HIS A 240 2.70 7.20 2.93
C HIS A 240 2.97 6.66 4.33
N LEU A 241 2.70 5.37 4.50
CA LEU A 241 2.63 4.75 5.80
C LEU A 241 4.00 4.26 6.28
N THR A 242 4.11 4.17 7.60
CA THR A 242 5.22 3.58 8.33
C THR A 242 4.63 2.54 9.29
N ALA A 243 5.45 1.62 9.80
CA ALA A 243 4.95 0.67 10.80
C ALA A 243 4.30 1.36 12.02
N GLN A 244 4.82 2.53 12.41
CA GLN A 244 4.25 3.38 13.46
C GLN A 244 2.85 3.86 13.13
N THR A 245 2.68 4.53 11.99
CA THR A 245 1.40 5.14 11.61
C THR A 245 0.37 4.07 11.27
N THR A 246 0.78 2.94 10.69
CA THR A 246 -0.10 1.77 10.49
C THR A 246 -0.61 1.21 11.82
N ALA A 247 0.27 1.03 12.81
CA ALA A 247 -0.14 0.60 14.14
C ALA A 247 -1.06 1.61 14.85
N GLN A 248 -0.77 2.90 14.72
CA GLN A 248 -1.62 3.97 15.26
C GLN A 248 -3.01 3.97 14.62
N TYR A 249 -3.11 3.79 13.31
CA TYR A 249 -4.38 3.67 12.60
C TYR A 249 -5.22 2.50 13.11
N LEU A 250 -4.62 1.32 13.25
CA LEU A 250 -5.30 0.13 13.77
C LEU A 250 -5.82 0.36 15.20
N LYS A 251 -4.98 0.93 16.08
CA LYS A 251 -5.37 1.28 17.44
C LYS A 251 -6.48 2.32 17.48
N ALA A 252 -6.39 3.37 16.66
CA ALA A 252 -7.39 4.43 16.58
C ALA A 252 -8.75 3.91 16.08
N ALA A 253 -8.77 2.87 15.25
CA ALA A 253 -9.98 2.19 14.80
C ALA A 253 -10.56 1.20 15.83
N GLY A 254 -9.88 0.97 16.97
CA GLY A 254 -10.34 0.11 18.06
C GLY A 254 -9.77 -1.31 18.08
N PHE A 255 -8.83 -1.64 17.20
CA PHE A 255 -8.22 -2.96 17.16
C PHE A 255 -7.18 -3.18 18.26
N VAL A 256 -7.06 -4.43 18.72
CA VAL A 256 -5.89 -4.94 19.44
C VAL A 256 -4.88 -5.42 18.42
N LEU A 257 -3.64 -4.93 18.54
CA LEU A 257 -2.56 -5.28 17.62
C LEU A 257 -1.87 -6.56 18.10
N ILE A 258 -1.95 -7.62 17.29
CA ILE A 258 -1.36 -8.93 17.57
C ILE A 258 0.08 -8.98 17.03
N GLU A 259 0.23 -8.63 15.75
CA GLU A 259 1.52 -8.47 15.08
C GLU A 259 1.50 -7.18 14.26
N CYS A 260 2.63 -6.48 14.19
CA CYS A 260 2.89 -5.50 13.15
C CYS A 260 4.41 -5.43 12.97
N THR A 261 4.88 -6.02 11.88
CA THR A 261 6.31 -6.26 11.66
C THR A 261 6.65 -5.98 10.21
N ILE A 262 7.95 -5.86 9.92
CA ILE A 262 8.40 -5.84 8.54
C ILE A 262 8.48 -7.26 8.03
N ASP A 263 7.71 -7.55 7.00
CA ASP A 263 7.81 -8.79 6.29
C ASP A 263 9.09 -8.82 5.43
N LYS A 264 9.86 -9.89 5.62
CA LYS A 264 11.10 -10.18 4.90
C LYS A 264 10.88 -11.10 3.71
N GLY A 265 9.71 -11.75 3.62
CA GLY A 265 9.38 -12.70 2.56
C GLY A 265 8.90 -12.04 1.27
N ARG A 266 8.41 -10.79 1.32
CA ARG A 266 7.97 -10.06 0.13
C ARG A 266 9.08 -9.20 -0.46
N THR A 267 9.27 -9.35 -1.77
CA THR A 267 10.18 -8.50 -2.55
C THR A 267 9.38 -7.44 -3.30
N SER A 268 9.72 -6.18 -3.08
CA SER A 268 9.04 -5.01 -3.64
C SER A 268 9.96 -3.79 -3.51
N ASP A 269 9.62 -2.70 -4.20
CA ASP A 269 10.29 -1.40 -4.09
C ASP A 269 10.41 -0.88 -2.64
N PHE A 270 9.55 -1.38 -1.75
CA PHE A 270 9.56 -1.10 -0.33
C PHE A 270 9.44 -2.40 0.45
N HIS A 271 9.99 -2.41 1.66
CA HIS A 271 9.66 -3.47 2.61
C HIS A 271 8.20 -3.32 3.05
N HIS A 272 7.54 -4.45 3.25
CA HIS A 272 6.13 -4.50 3.58
C HIS A 272 5.94 -4.57 5.10
N ILE A 273 4.99 -3.81 5.61
CA ILE A 273 4.43 -3.90 6.95
C ILE A 273 3.36 -4.97 6.88
N ARG A 274 3.57 -6.08 7.59
CA ARG A 274 2.53 -7.07 7.83
C ARG A 274 1.94 -6.83 9.21
N ALA A 275 0.66 -6.52 9.27
CA ALA A 275 -0.09 -6.37 10.51
C ALA A 275 -1.19 -7.42 10.62
N VAL A 276 -1.34 -7.95 11.84
CA VAL A 276 -2.45 -8.80 12.26
C VAL A 276 -3.09 -8.10 13.45
N ALA A 277 -4.35 -7.75 13.29
CA ALA A 277 -5.12 -7.01 14.27
C ALA A 277 -6.41 -7.77 14.58
N GLN A 278 -6.88 -7.70 15.82
CA GLN A 278 -8.09 -8.40 16.25
C GLN A 278 -9.08 -7.40 16.83
N LYS A 279 -10.36 -7.57 16.49
CA LYS A 279 -11.44 -6.90 17.19
C LYS A 279 -11.56 -7.52 18.59
N PRO A 280 -11.51 -6.73 19.67
CA PRO A 280 -11.65 -7.26 21.03
C PRO A 280 -12.91 -8.11 21.15
N ASP A 281 -12.79 -9.23 21.83
CA ASP A 281 -13.93 -10.02 22.27
C ASP A 281 -14.25 -9.67 23.73
N PRO A 282 -15.40 -9.01 24.01
CA PRO A 282 -15.81 -8.70 25.38
C PRO A 282 -15.89 -9.93 26.29
N GLN A 283 -16.10 -11.12 25.73
CA GLN A 283 -16.21 -12.38 26.49
C GLN A 283 -14.84 -13.04 26.74
N ASN A 284 -13.78 -12.59 26.07
CA ASN A 284 -12.43 -13.15 26.16
C ASN A 284 -11.36 -12.06 26.23
N LEU A 285 -11.48 -11.20 27.24
CA LEU A 285 -10.54 -10.07 27.48
C LEU A 285 -9.11 -10.52 27.83
N SER A 286 -8.90 -11.80 28.16
CA SER A 286 -7.60 -12.39 28.51
C SER A 286 -6.85 -12.99 27.30
N GLY A 287 -7.51 -13.12 26.14
CA GLY A 287 -7.02 -13.96 25.04
C GLY A 287 -5.80 -13.44 24.29
N VAL A 288 -5.57 -12.12 24.28
CA VAL A 288 -4.36 -11.55 23.63
C VAL A 288 -3.84 -10.34 24.41
N PRO A 289 -2.67 -10.43 25.06
CA PRO A 289 -2.05 -9.26 25.65
C PRO A 289 -1.69 -8.27 24.53
N PRO A 290 -2.05 -6.97 24.65
CA PRO A 290 -1.69 -5.98 23.66
C PRO A 290 -0.16 -5.94 23.55
N GLN A 291 0.39 -6.27 22.39
CA GLN A 291 1.81 -6.09 22.18
C GLN A 291 2.14 -4.61 22.17
N THR A 292 3.01 -4.19 23.09
CA THR A 292 3.59 -2.86 23.05
C THR A 292 4.68 -2.85 21.99
N ILE A 293 4.30 -2.74 20.73
CA ILE A 293 5.28 -2.54 19.67
C ILE A 293 5.77 -1.10 19.77
N ARG A 294 6.98 -0.92 20.29
CA ARG A 294 7.64 0.39 20.33
C ARG A 294 8.05 0.76 18.91
N TYR A 295 7.41 1.79 18.39
CA TYR A 295 7.84 2.47 17.18
C TYR A 295 8.37 3.84 17.60
N ASP A 296 9.69 3.94 17.73
CA ASP A 296 10.36 5.16 18.21
C ASP A 296 10.83 6.02 17.02
N SER A 297 9.91 6.36 16.12
CA SER A 297 10.19 7.32 15.05
C SER A 297 9.65 8.68 15.47
N SER A 298 10.43 9.40 16.29
CA SER A 298 10.16 10.82 16.54
C SER A 298 10.11 11.58 15.21
N LEU A 299 9.42 12.73 15.19
CA LEU A 299 9.39 13.59 13.99
C LEU A 299 10.81 13.90 13.49
N GLU A 300 11.74 14.19 14.41
CA GLU A 300 13.15 14.41 14.10
C GLU A 300 13.84 13.15 13.55
N GLY A 301 13.57 11.98 14.14
CA GLY A 301 14.09 10.70 13.65
C GLY A 301 13.64 10.39 12.22
N ILE A 302 12.36 10.64 11.92
CA ILE A 302 11.80 10.50 10.57
C ILE A 302 12.44 11.51 9.62
N ARG A 303 12.56 12.79 10.01
CA ARG A 303 13.22 13.82 9.21
C ARG A 303 14.65 13.43 8.86
N ARG A 304 15.43 12.99 9.86
CA ARG A 304 16.80 12.49 9.65
C ARG A 304 16.82 11.31 8.69
N ARG A 305 15.89 10.37 8.84
CA ARG A 305 15.78 9.21 7.93
C ARG A 305 15.47 9.62 6.50
N LEU A 306 14.51 10.51 6.28
CA LEU A 306 14.16 11.03 4.96
C LEU A 306 15.35 11.78 4.33
N TRP A 307 16.07 12.59 5.12
CA TRP A 307 17.29 13.25 4.68
C TRP A 307 18.35 12.24 4.22
N TRP A 308 18.63 11.21 5.01
CA TRP A 308 19.58 10.16 4.63
C TRP A 308 19.17 9.44 3.34
N LEU A 309 17.89 9.07 3.24
CA LEU A 309 17.34 8.44 2.04
C LEU A 309 17.54 9.34 0.81
N LYS A 310 17.24 10.65 0.92
CA LYS A 310 17.53 11.65 -0.12
C LYS A 310 19.00 11.66 -0.52
N GLN A 311 19.93 11.73 0.44
CA GLN A 311 21.37 11.73 0.14
C GLN A 311 21.82 10.47 -0.59
N THR A 312 21.38 9.29 -0.12
CA THR A 312 21.74 8.03 -0.77
C THR A 312 21.26 7.96 -2.22
N TRP A 313 20.10 8.55 -2.54
CA TRP A 313 19.60 8.62 -3.91
C TRP A 313 20.39 9.59 -4.76
N THR A 314 20.69 10.79 -4.25
CA THR A 314 21.50 11.78 -4.96
C THR A 314 22.85 11.16 -5.37
N LEU A 315 23.51 10.47 -4.44
CA LEU A 315 24.78 9.77 -4.72
C LEU A 315 24.61 8.66 -5.77
N ARG A 316 23.52 7.89 -5.72
CA ARG A 316 23.24 6.84 -6.72
C ARG A 316 22.96 7.42 -8.10
N GLN A 317 22.22 8.51 -8.20
CA GLN A 317 21.96 9.18 -9.47
C GLN A 317 23.24 9.73 -10.08
N ILE A 318 24.11 10.35 -9.27
CA ILE A 318 25.44 10.81 -9.70
C ILE A 318 26.28 9.63 -10.20
N SER A 319 26.32 8.52 -9.44
CA SER A 319 27.05 7.31 -9.83
C SER A 319 26.52 6.70 -11.13
N PHE A 320 25.19 6.63 -11.29
CA PHE A 320 24.55 6.12 -12.51
C PHE A 320 24.85 7.00 -13.73
N LEU A 321 24.76 8.33 -13.58
CA LEU A 321 25.12 9.28 -14.63
C LEU A 321 26.61 9.19 -14.99
N GLY A 322 27.47 9.01 -13.99
CA GLY A 322 28.90 8.74 -14.15
C GLY A 322 29.11 7.50 -15.02
N LYS A 323 28.60 6.34 -14.60
CA LYS A 323 28.68 5.06 -15.33
C LYS A 323 28.16 5.17 -16.76
N ARG A 324 27.04 5.89 -16.98
CA ARG A 324 26.46 6.08 -18.32
C ARG A 324 27.35 6.95 -19.21
N LYS A 325 28.00 7.98 -18.68
CA LYS A 325 29.02 8.78 -19.39
C LYS A 325 30.23 7.91 -19.74
N THR A 326 30.74 7.10 -18.81
CA THR A 326 31.87 6.19 -19.05
C THR A 326 31.52 5.13 -20.11
N HIS A 327 30.33 4.54 -20.05
CA HIS A 327 29.88 3.57 -21.07
C HIS A 327 29.76 4.20 -22.46
N LYS A 328 29.25 5.44 -22.56
CA LYS A 328 29.20 6.17 -23.83
C LYS A 328 30.60 6.47 -24.37
N LEU A 329 31.54 6.85 -23.50
CA LEU A 329 32.93 7.10 -23.87
C LEU A 329 33.61 5.81 -24.36
N LEU A 330 33.49 4.71 -23.62
CA LEU A 330 34.02 3.40 -24.01
C LEU A 330 33.43 2.90 -25.33
N ARG A 331 32.13 3.09 -25.59
CA ARG A 331 31.52 2.78 -26.90
C ARG A 331 32.09 3.63 -28.03
N ARG A 332 32.39 4.92 -27.78
CA ARG A 332 33.04 5.79 -28.78
C ARG A 332 34.47 5.37 -29.06
N ILE A 333 35.25 5.03 -28.03
CA ILE A 333 36.62 4.53 -28.16
C ILE A 333 36.64 3.21 -28.95
N ARG A 334 35.80 2.24 -28.58
CA ARG A 334 35.70 0.96 -29.29
C ARG A 334 35.32 1.13 -30.76
N ARG A 335 34.42 2.06 -31.09
CA ARG A 335 34.06 2.36 -32.49
C ARG A 335 35.22 2.96 -33.30
N ARG A 336 36.06 3.80 -32.68
CA ARG A 336 37.25 4.37 -33.34
C ARG A 336 38.34 3.31 -33.59
N ILE A 337 38.55 2.41 -32.63
CA ILE A 337 39.52 1.32 -32.77
C ILE A 337 39.07 0.31 -33.85
N ALA A 338 37.76 0.06 -33.98
CA ALA A 338 37.23 -0.84 -35.01
C ALA A 338 37.20 -0.23 -36.43
N SER A 339 37.46 1.07 -36.57
CA SER A 339 37.49 1.80 -37.85
C SER A 339 38.91 2.14 -38.34
N THR A 340 39.92 1.67 -37.63
CA THR A 340 41.36 1.80 -37.94
C THR A 340 41.93 0.42 -38.18
#